data_AF-A0A9P6CVN5-F1
#
_entry.id   AF-A0A9P6CVN5-F1
#
_cell.length_a   1.000
_cell.length_b   1.000
_cell.length_c   1.000
_cell.angle_alpha   90.00
_cell.angle_beta   90.00
_cell.angle_gamma   90.00
#
_symmetry.space_group_name_H-M   'P 1'
#
loop_
_entity.id
_entity.type
_entity.pdbx_description
1 polymer ?
#
loop_
_entity_poly.entity_id
_entity_poly.type
_entity_poly.pdbx_seq_one_letter_code
_entity_poly.pdbx_strand_id
1 'polypeptide(L)'
;MSSLTLDELALLPLCGLLAYRAVRTFIFAFSSSHDGRPPPEAANYSAPANTGTNHSRPLLEHEKGYKRRALVLRGHDGIGAMAVQMLVQRGWRVSVHVPFSSVPAHTPQEVSERFMHVVEQRAREWGADEVIFDDGEEGGMDEGRGAAVRVLESLREDGDVFDAVLDTVGGKIVWAAAERLLKFQGSSTTDDTKPSIRRRGVGQFTTLVGHTPERVIPTARDNFRAGLRALRMGSANGNASAGAVDGGAGSDTKGHGKVGYAWVSVAQDVDWEGDDVSETLGSVLRLALDKGVRPLTDSLGVDGMRKTRIVPFEQAPYLFVDNGPLTDGGAVVVAVA
;
A
#
# COMPACT_ATOMS: atom_id res chain seq x y z
N MET A 1 -6.91 28.07 0.48
CA MET A 1 -7.42 26.71 0.20
C MET A 1 -7.19 26.46 -1.28
N SER A 2 -6.47 25.39 -1.64
CA SER A 2 -6.36 25.01 -3.05
C SER A 2 -7.69 24.40 -3.48
N SER A 3 -8.22 24.81 -4.63
CA SER A 3 -9.34 24.13 -5.27
C SER A 3 -8.86 22.84 -5.94
N LEU A 4 -9.74 21.85 -6.03
CA LEU A 4 -9.52 20.66 -6.86
C LEU A 4 -10.01 20.93 -8.28
N THR A 5 -9.29 20.40 -9.26
CA THR A 5 -9.74 20.36 -10.65
C THR A 5 -10.86 19.33 -10.82
N LEU A 6 -11.60 19.40 -11.93
CA LEU A 6 -12.64 18.41 -12.23
C LEU A 6 -12.04 17.01 -12.39
N ASP A 7 -10.90 16.90 -13.05
CA ASP A 7 -10.17 15.64 -13.25
C ASP A 7 -9.76 15.01 -11.92
N GLU A 8 -9.25 15.83 -10.99
CA GLU A 8 -8.91 15.38 -9.65
C GLU A 8 -10.16 14.91 -8.89
N LEU A 9 -11.27 15.66 -8.96
CA LEU A 9 -12.53 15.27 -8.32
C LEU A 9 -13.09 13.96 -8.88
N ALA A 10 -12.92 13.71 -10.17
CA ALA A 10 -13.39 12.50 -10.82
C ALA A 10 -12.58 11.25 -10.42
N LEU A 11 -11.26 11.42 -10.25
CA LEU A 11 -10.35 10.32 -9.87
C LEU A 11 -10.28 10.08 -8.35
N LEU A 12 -10.66 11.07 -7.54
CA LEU A 12 -10.53 11.00 -6.09
C LEU A 12 -11.27 9.80 -5.45
N PRO A 13 -12.52 9.45 -5.85
CA PRO A 13 -13.19 8.28 -5.29
C PRO A 13 -12.52 6.96 -5.69
N LEU A 14 -11.98 6.86 -6.92
CA LEU A 14 -11.36 5.65 -7.44
C LEU A 14 -10.02 5.36 -6.74
N CYS A 15 -9.17 6.38 -6.61
CA CYS A 15 -7.83 6.22 -6.06
C CYS A 15 -7.81 6.43 -4.55
N GLY A 16 -8.50 7.46 -4.06
CA GLY A 16 -8.35 7.96 -2.71
C GLY A 16 -9.05 7.10 -1.67
N LEU A 17 -10.22 6.54 -1.99
CA LEU A 17 -10.99 5.72 -1.05
C LEU A 17 -10.21 4.48 -0.63
N LEU A 18 -9.70 3.73 -1.60
CA LEU A 18 -8.95 2.50 -1.35
C LEU A 18 -7.58 2.79 -0.74
N ALA A 19 -6.91 3.87 -1.17
CA ALA A 19 -5.65 4.31 -0.58
C ALA A 19 -5.84 4.65 0.90
N TYR A 20 -6.87 5.42 1.23
CA TYR A 20 -7.14 5.83 2.61
C TYR A 20 -7.45 4.64 3.51
N ARG A 21 -8.31 3.73 3.05
CA ARG A 21 -8.57 2.49 3.77
C ARG A 21 -7.27 1.69 3.95
N ALA A 22 -6.51 1.45 2.87
CA ALA A 22 -5.25 0.73 3.00
C ALA A 22 -4.25 1.37 3.97
N VAL A 23 -4.15 2.69 4.01
CA VAL A 23 -3.24 3.37 4.95
C VAL A 23 -3.73 3.24 6.40
N ARG A 24 -5.04 3.23 6.65
CA ARG A 24 -5.58 3.06 8.01
C ARG A 24 -5.28 1.69 8.61
N THR A 25 -5.21 0.61 7.80
CA THR A 25 -4.85 -0.71 8.34
C THR A 25 -3.46 -0.69 8.99
N PHE A 26 -2.53 0.12 8.47
CA PHE A 26 -1.21 0.29 9.07
C PHE A 26 -1.34 1.05 10.39
N ILE A 27 -2.01 2.20 10.38
CA ILE A 27 -2.20 3.02 11.58
C ILE A 27 -2.82 2.17 12.70
N PHE A 28 -3.84 1.39 12.39
CA PHE A 28 -4.51 0.51 13.34
C PHE A 28 -3.57 -0.57 13.89
N ALA A 29 -2.84 -1.27 13.01
CA ALA A 29 -1.91 -2.33 13.39
C ALA A 29 -0.81 -1.83 14.36
N PHE A 30 -0.32 -0.61 14.13
CA PHE A 30 0.77 -0.04 14.93
C PHE A 30 0.32 0.78 16.14
N SER A 31 -0.91 1.29 16.16
CA SER A 31 -1.50 1.94 17.34
C SER A 31 -1.89 0.92 18.40
N SER A 32 -2.42 -0.24 17.99
CA SER A 32 -2.85 -1.32 18.89
C SER A 32 -1.69 -2.00 19.63
N SER A 33 -0.47 -1.88 19.10
CA SER A 33 0.73 -2.49 19.66
C SER A 33 1.29 -1.74 20.88
N HIS A 34 0.83 -0.51 21.15
CA HIS A 34 1.47 0.36 22.13
C HIS A 34 0.89 0.36 23.53
N ASP A 35 -0.38 -0.01 23.75
CA ASP A 35 -1.00 0.32 25.04
C ASP A 35 -1.64 -0.82 25.85
N GLY A 36 -1.89 -2.02 25.30
CA GLY A 36 -2.68 -3.03 26.03
C GLY A 36 -4.05 -2.51 26.54
N ARG A 37 -4.43 -1.31 26.07
CA ARG A 37 -5.63 -0.56 26.39
C ARG A 37 -6.51 -0.69 25.14
N PRO A 38 -7.81 -0.97 25.30
CA PRO A 38 -8.70 -1.07 24.16
C PRO A 38 -8.59 0.19 23.30
N PRO A 39 -8.68 0.07 21.96
CA PRO A 39 -8.70 1.22 21.07
C PRO A 39 -9.78 2.20 21.56
N PRO A 40 -9.56 3.52 21.42
CA PRO A 40 -10.59 4.49 21.77
C PRO A 40 -11.86 4.15 20.99
N GLU A 41 -12.94 3.90 21.72
CA GLU A 41 -14.27 3.63 21.20
C GLU A 41 -14.59 4.68 20.11
N ALA A 42 -15.02 4.21 18.93
CA ALA A 42 -15.47 5.03 17.81
C ALA A 42 -16.82 5.73 18.08
N ALA A 43 -17.04 6.18 19.31
CA ALA A 43 -18.22 6.90 19.75
C ALA A 43 -17.76 8.19 20.42
N ASN A 44 -17.77 9.29 19.65
CA ASN A 44 -18.12 10.67 20.07
C ASN A 44 -17.55 11.74 19.11
N TYR A 45 -17.85 11.65 17.82
CA TYR A 45 -17.77 12.80 16.90
C TYR A 45 -19.14 13.42 16.58
N SER A 46 -20.11 13.21 17.47
CA SER A 46 -21.44 13.83 17.41
C SER A 46 -21.59 14.86 18.54
N ALA A 47 -20.85 15.97 18.48
CA ALA A 47 -21.17 17.17 19.26
C ALA A 47 -20.75 18.43 18.51
N PRO A 48 -21.60 19.48 18.47
CA PRO A 48 -21.36 20.65 17.66
C PRO A 48 -20.28 21.56 18.26
N ALA A 49 -19.61 22.28 17.36
CA ALA A 49 -18.63 23.33 17.56
C ALA A 49 -18.59 23.95 18.98
N ASN A 50 -17.46 23.80 19.66
CA ASN A 50 -17.04 24.78 20.63
C ASN A 50 -15.57 25.13 20.41
N THR A 51 -15.34 26.43 20.21
CA THR A 51 -14.08 27.09 19.91
C THR A 51 -13.05 26.82 21.01
N GLY A 52 -12.03 26.04 20.68
CA GLY A 52 -10.83 25.84 21.48
C GLY A 52 -9.70 25.41 20.56
N THR A 53 -8.64 26.21 20.52
CA THR A 53 -7.40 26.01 19.76
C THR A 53 -6.70 24.72 20.18
N ASN A 54 -7.15 23.58 19.65
CA ASN A 54 -6.42 22.33 19.73
C ASN A 54 -5.54 22.22 18.49
N HIS A 55 -4.29 22.67 18.63
CA HIS A 55 -3.22 22.16 17.79
C HIS A 55 -3.26 20.64 17.87
N SER A 56 -3.64 20.00 16.76
CA SER A 56 -3.57 18.57 16.53
C SER A 56 -2.15 18.11 16.80
N ARG A 57 -1.91 17.58 18.01
CA ARG A 57 -0.67 16.91 18.33
C ARG A 57 -0.49 15.77 17.33
N PRO A 58 0.66 15.67 16.62
CA PRO A 58 0.91 14.53 15.76
C PRO A 58 0.90 13.30 16.67
N LEU A 59 -0.13 12.47 16.46
CA LEU A 59 -0.32 11.20 17.15
C LEU A 59 0.97 10.40 17.10
N LEU A 60 1.28 9.73 18.21
CA LEU A 60 2.44 8.89 18.46
C LEU A 60 2.50 7.65 17.54
N GLU A 61 2.45 7.82 16.21
CA GLU A 61 2.55 6.72 15.24
C GLU A 61 3.99 6.15 15.14
N HIS A 62 4.96 6.94 15.59
CA HIS A 62 6.38 6.65 15.56
C HIS A 62 6.94 6.60 16.98
N GLU A 63 7.66 5.51 17.31
CA GLU A 63 8.44 5.46 18.54
C GLU A 63 9.43 6.65 18.55
N LYS A 64 9.66 7.26 19.72
CA LYS A 64 10.48 8.49 19.83
C LYS A 64 11.84 8.31 19.14
N GLY A 65 11.98 8.89 17.94
CA GLY A 65 13.20 8.84 17.12
C GLY A 65 13.22 7.81 15.99
N TYR A 66 12.22 6.93 15.87
CA TYR A 66 12.13 5.90 14.83
C TYR A 66 10.94 6.13 13.90
N LYS A 67 11.22 6.52 12.65
CA LYS A 67 10.20 6.58 11.59
C LYS A 67 10.00 5.17 11.00
N ARG A 68 8.76 4.71 11.01
CA ARG A 68 8.39 3.42 10.38
C ARG A 68 8.62 3.46 8.88
N ARG A 69 9.03 2.33 8.28
CA ARG A 69 9.27 2.21 6.84
C ARG A 69 8.19 1.36 6.18
N ALA A 70 7.59 1.88 5.11
CA ALA A 70 6.62 1.18 4.29
C ALA A 70 7.14 0.99 2.86
N LEU A 71 6.83 -0.16 2.26
CA LEU A 71 6.98 -0.41 0.83
C LEU A 71 5.60 -0.37 0.18
N VAL A 72 5.44 0.42 -0.88
CA VAL A 72 4.20 0.45 -1.68
C VAL A 72 4.47 -0.13 -3.06
N LEU A 73 3.88 -1.29 -3.34
CA LEU A 73 3.94 -1.92 -4.66
C LEU A 73 3.12 -1.11 -5.67
N ARG A 74 3.70 -0.85 -6.84
CA ARG A 74 3.15 0.05 -7.87
C ARG A 74 2.79 1.43 -7.28
N GLY A 75 3.59 1.91 -6.33
CA GLY A 75 3.31 3.15 -5.60
C GLY A 75 3.47 4.42 -6.43
N HIS A 76 3.94 4.32 -7.68
CA HIS A 76 4.07 5.45 -8.59
C HIS A 76 2.76 5.92 -9.21
N ASP A 77 1.69 5.13 -9.11
CA ASP A 77 0.44 5.41 -9.85
C ASP A 77 -0.83 5.06 -9.06
N GLY A 78 -1.98 5.56 -9.54
CA GLY A 78 -3.32 5.21 -9.09
C GLY A 78 -3.50 5.27 -7.58
N ILE A 79 -4.00 4.15 -7.02
CA ILE A 79 -4.22 4.01 -5.58
C ILE A 79 -2.89 4.04 -4.81
N GLY A 80 -1.84 3.45 -5.36
CA GLY A 80 -0.50 3.41 -4.75
C GLY A 80 0.08 4.81 -4.54
N ALA A 81 -0.01 5.68 -5.55
CA ALA A 81 0.47 7.06 -5.48
C ALA A 81 -0.23 7.88 -4.39
N MET A 82 -1.56 7.72 -4.26
CA MET A 82 -2.30 8.38 -3.18
C MET A 82 -1.90 7.82 -1.80
N ALA A 83 -1.68 6.52 -1.68
CA ALA A 83 -1.23 5.92 -0.42
C ALA A 83 0.17 6.41 -0.02
N VAL A 84 1.10 6.55 -0.96
CA VAL A 84 2.44 7.12 -0.73
C VAL A 84 2.32 8.52 -0.13
N GLN A 85 1.55 9.42 -0.77
CA GLN A 85 1.33 10.77 -0.26
C GLN A 85 0.74 10.76 1.16
N MET A 86 -0.25 9.91 1.42
CA MET A 86 -0.89 9.79 2.73
C MET A 86 0.04 9.27 3.83
N LEU A 87 0.95 8.34 3.50
CA LEU A 87 1.93 7.79 4.44
C LEU A 87 3.03 8.80 4.73
N VAL A 88 3.56 9.48 3.70
CA VAL A 88 4.58 10.52 3.89
C VAL A 88 4.05 11.67 4.75
N GLN A 89 2.81 12.12 4.51
CA GLN A 89 2.15 13.14 5.34
C GLN A 89 2.03 12.74 6.82
N ARG A 90 2.04 11.43 7.11
CA ARG A 90 2.03 10.89 8.48
C ARG A 90 3.41 10.67 9.07
N GLY A 91 4.48 10.93 8.31
CA GLY A 91 5.86 10.84 8.79
C GLY A 91 6.55 9.50 8.50
N TRP A 92 5.91 8.61 7.73
CA TRP A 92 6.50 7.34 7.32
C TRP A 92 7.65 7.55 6.33
N ARG A 93 8.65 6.67 6.38
CA ARG A 93 9.64 6.52 5.32
C ARG A 93 9.04 5.59 4.27
N VAL A 94 8.89 6.05 3.03
CA VAL A 94 8.16 5.28 2.00
C VAL A 94 9.09 4.93 0.85
N SER A 95 9.28 3.63 0.60
CA SER A 95 9.89 3.12 -0.63
C SER A 95 8.79 2.80 -1.66
N VAL A 96 8.99 3.24 -2.89
CA VAL A 96 8.01 3.12 -3.98
C VAL A 96 8.51 2.10 -4.99
N HIS A 97 7.79 0.99 -5.15
CA HIS A 97 8.06 0.06 -6.24
C HIS A 97 7.36 0.51 -7.53
N VAL A 98 8.08 0.48 -8.65
CA VAL A 98 7.64 0.89 -9.97
C VAL A 98 7.86 -0.27 -10.95
N PRO A 99 6.79 -0.80 -11.54
CA PRO A 99 6.92 -1.82 -12.56
C PRO A 99 7.51 -1.24 -13.83
N PHE A 100 8.57 -1.86 -14.34
CA PHE A 100 9.20 -1.49 -15.59
C PHE A 100 8.50 -2.12 -16.80
N SER A 101 7.53 -3.03 -16.57
CA SER A 101 6.57 -3.49 -17.59
C SER A 101 5.76 -2.35 -18.23
N SER A 102 5.64 -1.20 -17.55
CA SER A 102 5.07 0.02 -18.12
C SER A 102 5.88 0.58 -19.30
N VAL A 103 7.11 0.13 -19.49
CA VAL A 103 7.99 0.51 -20.61
C VAL A 103 8.22 -0.73 -21.49
N PRO A 104 7.65 -0.79 -22.71
CA PRO A 104 7.83 -1.94 -23.61
C PRO A 104 9.31 -2.28 -23.84
N ALA A 105 9.64 -3.57 -23.92
CA ALA A 105 11.04 -4.04 -24.02
C ALA A 105 11.83 -3.49 -25.22
N HIS A 106 11.16 -3.05 -26.28
CA HIS A 106 11.76 -2.47 -27.49
C HIS A 106 11.78 -0.94 -27.48
N THR A 107 11.39 -0.32 -26.37
CA THR A 107 11.40 1.14 -26.22
C THR A 107 12.84 1.66 -26.24
N PRO A 108 13.14 2.75 -26.98
CA PRO A 108 14.46 3.36 -26.96
C PRO A 108 14.91 3.70 -25.53
N GLN A 109 16.18 3.44 -25.23
CA GLN A 109 16.75 3.65 -23.89
C GLN A 109 16.49 5.06 -23.34
N GLU A 110 16.58 6.09 -24.19
CA GLU A 110 16.31 7.49 -23.81
C GLU A 110 14.88 7.70 -23.28
N VAL A 111 13.91 6.99 -23.83
CA VAL A 111 12.51 7.08 -23.40
C VAL A 111 12.31 6.37 -22.07
N SER A 112 12.96 5.22 -21.89
CA SER A 112 12.97 4.49 -20.62
C SER A 112 13.63 5.30 -19.49
N GLU A 113 14.80 5.90 -19.76
CA GLU A 113 15.50 6.78 -18.82
C GLU A 113 14.65 8.01 -18.46
N ARG A 114 13.97 8.60 -19.45
CA ARG A 114 13.04 9.70 -19.22
C ARG A 114 11.86 9.28 -18.35
N PHE A 115 11.29 8.11 -18.58
CA PHE A 115 10.22 7.56 -17.74
C PHE A 115 10.71 7.41 -16.29
N MET A 116 11.85 6.76 -16.08
CA MET A 116 12.44 6.58 -14.75
C MET A 116 12.66 7.93 -14.07
N HIS A 117 13.24 8.89 -14.77
CA HIS A 117 13.52 10.21 -14.23
C HIS A 117 12.25 10.95 -13.80
N VAL A 118 11.20 10.95 -14.63
CA VAL A 118 9.95 11.64 -14.30
C VAL A 118 9.24 10.96 -13.13
N VAL A 119 9.19 9.63 -13.10
CA VAL A 119 8.58 8.88 -12.00
C VAL A 119 9.34 9.10 -10.71
N GLU A 120 10.68 9.05 -10.74
CA GLU A 120 11.50 9.30 -9.56
C GLU A 120 11.29 10.72 -9.04
N GLN A 121 11.45 11.74 -9.90
CA GLN A 121 11.25 13.13 -9.52
C GLN A 121 9.89 13.32 -8.85
N ARG A 122 8.83 12.76 -9.43
CA ARG A 122 7.48 12.86 -8.90
C ARG A 122 7.33 12.19 -7.53
N ALA A 123 7.85 10.98 -7.36
CA ALA A 123 7.81 10.30 -6.07
C ALA A 123 8.59 11.07 -4.99
N ARG A 124 9.71 11.71 -5.36
CA ARG A 124 10.47 12.61 -4.48
C ARG A 124 9.69 13.86 -4.11
N GLU A 125 8.94 14.45 -5.03
CA GLU A 125 8.06 15.59 -4.77
C GLU A 125 6.96 15.25 -3.75
N TRP A 126 6.47 14.00 -3.73
CA TRP A 126 5.58 13.50 -2.68
C TRP A 126 6.28 13.24 -1.34
N GLY A 127 7.62 13.22 -1.33
CA GLY A 127 8.47 12.95 -0.18
C GLY A 127 8.77 11.46 0.05
N ALA A 128 8.71 10.64 -1.00
CA ALA A 128 9.19 9.25 -0.93
C ALA A 128 10.70 9.20 -0.68
N ASP A 129 11.11 8.22 0.12
CA ASP A 129 12.50 8.00 0.53
C ASP A 129 13.31 7.29 -0.55
N GLU A 130 12.65 6.52 -1.41
CA GLU A 130 13.30 5.64 -2.36
C GLU A 130 12.32 5.23 -3.46
N VAL A 131 12.85 5.01 -4.67
CA VAL A 131 12.11 4.50 -5.82
C VAL A 131 12.87 3.29 -6.35
N ILE A 132 12.17 2.18 -6.48
CA ILE A 132 12.72 0.87 -6.86
C ILE A 132 12.03 0.46 -8.14
N PHE A 133 12.78 0.46 -9.23
CA PHE A 133 12.33 -0.08 -10.51
C PHE A 133 12.60 -1.58 -10.54
N ASP A 134 11.62 -2.37 -10.95
CA ASP A 134 11.87 -3.79 -11.23
C ASP A 134 12.65 -3.97 -12.55
N ASP A 135 13.00 -5.22 -12.85
CA ASP A 135 13.82 -5.57 -14.01
C ASP A 135 13.06 -5.56 -15.34
N GLY A 136 11.74 -5.31 -15.32
CA GLY A 136 10.91 -5.30 -16.52
C GLY A 136 10.89 -6.62 -17.28
N GLU A 137 11.38 -7.71 -16.67
CA GLU A 137 11.41 -9.00 -17.33
C GLU A 137 9.97 -9.46 -17.54
N GLU A 138 9.53 -9.47 -18.81
CA GLU A 138 8.27 -10.05 -19.30
C GLU A 138 8.30 -11.58 -19.12
N GLY A 139 8.45 -12.02 -17.88
CA GLY A 139 8.44 -13.42 -17.47
C GLY A 139 7.02 -13.98 -17.41
N GLY A 140 6.20 -13.76 -18.44
CA GLY A 140 4.94 -14.48 -18.66
C GLY A 140 3.64 -13.76 -18.27
N MET A 141 2.53 -14.49 -18.39
CA MET A 141 1.13 -14.05 -18.18
C MET A 141 0.79 -13.67 -16.71
N ASP A 142 1.77 -13.33 -15.88
CA ASP A 142 1.59 -13.19 -14.44
C ASP A 142 1.37 -11.74 -13.96
N GLU A 143 1.08 -10.81 -14.89
CA GLU A 143 0.73 -9.41 -14.62
C GLU A 143 1.73 -8.68 -13.70
N GLY A 144 3.03 -9.00 -13.81
CA GLY A 144 4.10 -8.37 -13.04
C GLY A 144 4.29 -8.93 -11.63
N ARG A 145 3.62 -10.02 -11.28
CA ARG A 145 3.76 -10.67 -9.96
C ARG A 145 5.17 -11.21 -9.73
N GLY A 146 5.79 -11.84 -10.74
CA GLY A 146 7.14 -12.37 -10.66
C GLY A 146 8.17 -11.26 -10.39
N ALA A 147 8.05 -10.13 -11.09
CA ALA A 147 8.92 -8.97 -10.90
C ALA A 147 8.78 -8.38 -9.49
N ALA A 148 7.55 -8.21 -9.00
CA ALA A 148 7.32 -7.78 -7.62
C ALA A 148 7.90 -8.74 -6.58
N VAL A 149 7.83 -10.05 -6.81
CA VAL A 149 8.45 -11.06 -5.94
C VAL A 149 9.97 -10.93 -5.94
N ARG A 150 10.60 -10.75 -7.10
CA ARG A 150 12.06 -10.54 -7.19
C ARG A 150 12.48 -9.30 -6.42
N VAL A 151 11.79 -8.18 -6.58
CA VAL A 151 12.04 -6.95 -5.80
C VAL A 151 11.97 -7.21 -4.29
N LEU A 152 10.92 -7.89 -3.82
CA LEU A 152 10.75 -8.21 -2.39
C LEU A 152 11.87 -9.11 -1.85
N GLU A 153 12.33 -10.08 -2.65
CA GLU A 153 13.42 -10.97 -2.27
C GLU A 153 14.77 -10.26 -2.29
N SER A 154 15.07 -9.44 -3.30
CA SER A 154 16.28 -8.64 -3.38
C SER A 154 16.40 -7.67 -2.20
N LEU A 155 15.34 -6.94 -1.85
CA LEU A 155 15.33 -6.08 -0.66
C LEU A 155 15.67 -6.87 0.61
N ARG A 156 15.13 -8.07 0.76
CA ARG A 156 15.44 -8.93 1.91
C ARG A 156 16.91 -9.36 1.90
N GLU A 157 17.44 -9.74 0.74
CA GLU A 157 18.83 -10.19 0.55
C GLU A 157 19.83 -9.05 0.81
N ASP A 158 19.50 -7.83 0.39
CA ASP A 158 20.27 -6.61 0.64
C ASP A 158 20.24 -6.16 2.10
N GLY A 159 19.41 -6.81 2.92
CA GLY A 159 19.33 -6.57 4.35
C GLY A 159 18.31 -5.50 4.75
N ASP A 160 17.47 -5.05 3.81
CA ASP A 160 16.45 -4.06 4.10
C ASP A 160 15.37 -4.58 5.05
N VAL A 161 14.86 -3.67 5.88
CA VAL A 161 13.82 -3.97 6.85
C VAL A 161 12.67 -2.97 6.70
N PHE A 162 11.47 -3.52 6.60
CA PHE A 162 10.22 -2.79 6.47
C PHE A 162 9.26 -3.12 7.62
N ASP A 163 8.49 -2.12 8.05
CA ASP A 163 7.42 -2.31 9.01
C ASP A 163 6.11 -2.70 8.30
N ALA A 164 5.89 -2.17 7.09
CA ALA A 164 4.66 -2.42 6.35
C ALA A 164 4.88 -2.60 4.84
N VAL A 165 4.02 -3.41 4.21
CA VAL A 165 3.92 -3.53 2.75
C VAL A 165 2.49 -3.29 2.32
N LEU A 166 2.28 -2.36 1.39
CA LEU A 166 1.03 -2.14 0.68
C LEU A 166 1.12 -2.78 -0.70
N ASP A 167 0.32 -3.81 -0.93
CA ASP A 167 0.26 -4.60 -2.14
C ASP A 167 -0.93 -4.19 -3.02
N THR A 168 -0.60 -3.75 -4.23
CA THR A 168 -1.55 -3.43 -5.31
C THR A 168 -1.46 -4.41 -6.49
N VAL A 169 -0.66 -5.47 -6.34
CA VAL A 169 -0.39 -6.48 -7.38
C VAL A 169 -1.22 -7.74 -7.10
N GLY A 170 -1.28 -8.17 -5.85
CA GLY A 170 -2.00 -9.36 -5.43
C GLY A 170 -1.29 -10.67 -5.73
N GLY A 171 -1.97 -11.75 -5.35
CA GLY A 171 -1.48 -13.11 -5.54
C GLY A 171 -0.80 -13.68 -4.30
N LYS A 172 -0.98 -14.99 -4.11
CA LYS A 172 -0.40 -15.72 -2.96
C LYS A 172 1.12 -15.64 -2.92
N ILE A 173 1.79 -15.58 -4.07
CA ILE A 173 3.25 -15.53 -4.17
C ILE A 173 3.81 -14.18 -3.68
N VAL A 174 3.11 -13.07 -3.97
CA VAL A 174 3.48 -11.73 -3.50
C VAL A 174 3.33 -11.66 -1.98
N TRP A 175 2.21 -12.17 -1.44
CA TRP A 175 2.03 -12.30 0.02
C TRP A 175 3.17 -13.11 0.67
N ALA A 176 3.53 -14.28 0.12
CA ALA A 176 4.55 -15.13 0.70
C ALA A 176 5.96 -14.49 0.68
N ALA A 177 6.28 -13.72 -0.36
CA ALA A 177 7.52 -12.96 -0.43
C ALA A 177 7.52 -11.79 0.58
N ALA A 178 6.43 -11.00 0.62
CA ALA A 178 6.30 -9.89 1.56
C ALA A 178 6.29 -10.35 3.02
N GLU A 179 5.68 -11.50 3.33
CA GLU A 179 5.71 -12.09 4.67
C GLU A 179 7.14 -12.44 5.10
N ARG A 180 7.97 -12.94 4.18
CA ARG A 180 9.40 -13.22 4.48
C ARG A 180 10.19 -11.94 4.69
N LEU A 181 9.94 -10.90 3.87
CA LEU A 181 10.55 -9.57 4.04
C LEU A 181 10.16 -8.95 5.40
N LEU A 182 8.88 -8.97 5.76
CA LEU A 182 8.38 -8.36 7.01
C LEU A 182 8.80 -9.13 8.27
N LYS A 183 9.14 -10.42 8.16
CA LYS A 183 9.72 -11.22 9.25
C LYS A 183 11.21 -10.99 9.43
N PHE A 184 11.87 -10.39 8.44
CA PHE A 184 13.31 -10.21 8.44
C PHE A 184 13.72 -9.06 9.37
N GLN A 185 14.76 -9.27 10.19
CA GLN A 185 15.18 -8.33 11.24
C GLN A 185 16.48 -7.58 10.91
N GLY A 186 16.96 -7.66 9.66
CA GLY A 186 18.25 -7.13 9.26
C GLY A 186 19.39 -8.11 9.55
N SER A 187 20.42 -8.10 8.71
CA SER A 187 21.67 -8.80 8.99
C SER A 187 22.51 -7.93 9.94
N SER A 188 22.78 -8.42 11.16
CA SER A 188 23.62 -7.72 12.14
C SER A 188 25.09 -7.88 11.79
N THR A 189 25.52 -7.33 10.65
CA THR A 189 26.93 -7.33 10.22
C THR A 189 27.57 -5.98 10.56
N THR A 190 27.82 -5.73 11.84
CA THR A 190 28.89 -4.82 12.35
C THR A 190 28.86 -4.76 13.88
N ASP A 191 29.97 -5.19 14.48
CA ASP A 191 30.52 -4.83 15.79
C ASP A 191 29.62 -4.88 17.05
N ASP A 192 29.93 -5.87 17.89
CA ASP A 192 29.19 -6.40 19.04
C ASP A 192 29.17 -5.49 20.30
N THR A 193 29.26 -4.16 20.14
CA THR A 193 29.47 -3.23 21.28
C THR A 193 28.32 -2.29 21.57
N LYS A 194 27.24 -2.28 20.77
CA LYS A 194 26.00 -1.57 21.10
C LYS A 194 24.82 -2.51 21.00
N PRO A 195 23.90 -2.55 21.98
CA PRO A 195 22.66 -3.29 21.84
C PRO A 195 21.88 -2.67 20.68
N SER A 196 21.98 -3.29 19.50
CA SER A 196 21.08 -2.97 18.41
C SER A 196 19.68 -3.23 18.94
N ILE A 197 18.82 -2.21 18.86
CA ILE A 197 17.40 -2.35 19.20
C ILE A 197 16.87 -3.37 18.20
N ARG A 198 16.89 -4.66 18.58
CA ARG A 198 16.34 -5.75 17.79
C ARG A 198 14.87 -5.40 17.60
N ARG A 199 14.49 -5.06 16.36
CA ARG A 199 13.13 -4.71 16.01
C ARG A 199 12.23 -5.91 16.26
N ARG A 200 11.62 -5.94 17.44
CA ARG A 200 10.64 -6.96 17.84
C ARG A 200 9.23 -6.47 17.54
N GLY A 201 9.06 -5.87 16.35
CA GLY A 201 7.80 -5.33 15.86
C GLY A 201 7.02 -6.36 15.05
N VAL A 202 5.70 -6.25 15.08
CA VAL A 202 4.78 -7.00 14.21
C VAL A 202 4.74 -6.29 12.85
N GLY A 203 5.19 -6.93 11.78
CA GLY A 203 5.07 -6.35 10.44
C GLY A 203 3.62 -6.35 9.96
N GLN A 204 3.23 -5.46 9.06
CA GLN A 204 1.86 -5.39 8.53
C GLN A 204 1.83 -5.47 7.01
N PHE A 205 1.06 -6.41 6.46
CA PHE A 205 0.79 -6.50 5.04
C PHE A 205 -0.67 -6.14 4.75
N THR A 206 -0.88 -5.28 3.77
CA THR A 206 -2.22 -4.94 3.30
C THR A 206 -2.27 -5.09 1.80
N THR A 207 -3.24 -5.83 1.29
CA THR A 207 -3.46 -6.00 -0.15
C THR A 207 -4.78 -5.37 -0.57
N LEU A 208 -4.82 -4.85 -1.80
CA LEU A 208 -6.04 -4.36 -2.46
C LEU A 208 -6.67 -5.41 -3.38
N VAL A 209 -5.88 -6.39 -3.81
CA VAL A 209 -6.25 -7.35 -4.85
C VAL A 209 -6.61 -8.72 -4.24
N GLY A 210 -5.94 -9.08 -3.14
CA GLY A 210 -6.13 -10.38 -2.50
C GLY A 210 -5.28 -11.49 -3.13
N HIS A 211 -5.68 -12.74 -2.91
CA HIS A 211 -4.83 -13.91 -3.20
C HIS A 211 -5.02 -14.53 -4.59
N THR A 212 -6.15 -14.25 -5.22
CA THR A 212 -6.57 -14.85 -6.50
C THR A 212 -6.89 -13.71 -7.46
N PRO A 213 -5.87 -12.98 -7.95
CA PRO A 213 -6.05 -11.78 -8.76
C PRO A 213 -6.83 -12.03 -10.06
N GLU A 214 -6.81 -13.26 -10.57
CA GLU A 214 -7.54 -13.69 -11.76
C GLU A 214 -9.07 -13.66 -11.56
N ARG A 215 -9.53 -13.47 -10.31
CA ARG A 215 -10.93 -13.37 -9.95
C ARG A 215 -11.26 -11.97 -9.46
N VAL A 216 -11.83 -11.16 -10.35
CA VAL A 216 -12.24 -9.77 -10.08
C VAL A 216 -13.18 -9.65 -8.88
N ILE A 217 -14.13 -10.58 -8.73
CA ILE A 217 -15.09 -10.57 -7.61
C ILE A 217 -14.66 -11.61 -6.58
N PRO A 218 -14.27 -11.19 -5.37
CA PRO A 218 -13.85 -12.11 -4.33
C PRO A 218 -15.01 -12.98 -3.86
N THR A 219 -14.76 -14.26 -3.57
CA THR A 219 -15.79 -15.13 -3.02
C THR A 219 -16.00 -14.86 -1.53
N ALA A 220 -17.15 -15.25 -0.99
CA ALA A 220 -17.39 -15.24 0.46
C ALA A 220 -16.30 -16.02 1.22
N ARG A 221 -15.79 -17.11 0.62
CA ARG A 221 -14.69 -17.91 1.17
C ARG A 221 -13.37 -17.14 1.23
N ASP A 222 -13.10 -16.30 0.23
CA ASP A 222 -11.89 -15.48 0.20
C ASP A 222 -11.94 -14.41 1.30
N ASN A 223 -13.07 -13.71 1.42
CA ASN A 223 -13.31 -12.74 2.49
C ASN A 223 -13.20 -13.38 3.88
N PHE A 224 -13.80 -14.57 4.06
CA PHE A 224 -13.70 -15.33 5.31
C PHE A 224 -12.24 -15.70 5.66
N ARG A 225 -11.48 -16.20 4.68
CA ARG A 225 -10.06 -16.55 4.87
C ARG A 225 -9.19 -15.32 5.17
N ALA A 226 -9.46 -14.19 4.53
CA ALA A 226 -8.80 -12.93 4.83
C ALA A 226 -9.11 -12.49 6.27
N GLY A 227 -10.37 -12.55 6.69
CA GLY A 227 -10.79 -12.28 8.07
C GLY A 227 -10.09 -13.17 9.10
N LEU A 228 -9.98 -14.47 8.85
CA LEU A 228 -9.24 -15.39 9.75
C LEU A 228 -7.76 -15.01 9.90
N ARG A 229 -7.11 -14.51 8.84
CA ARG A 229 -5.72 -14.04 8.93
C ARG A 229 -5.60 -12.74 9.70
N ALA A 230 -6.52 -11.80 9.49
CA ALA A 230 -6.59 -10.56 10.24
C ALA A 230 -6.77 -10.84 11.75
N LEU A 231 -7.63 -11.80 12.12
CA LEU A 231 -7.87 -12.18 13.52
C LEU A 231 -6.67 -12.85 14.21
N ARG A 232 -5.77 -13.49 13.44
CA ARG A 232 -4.57 -14.13 14.01
C ARG A 232 -3.61 -13.12 14.67
N MET A 233 -3.80 -11.82 14.44
CA MET A 233 -3.15 -10.73 15.16
C MET A 233 -3.78 -10.41 16.52
N GLY A 234 -5.10 -10.51 16.68
CA GLY A 234 -5.82 -10.12 17.89
C GLY A 234 -5.66 -11.10 19.06
N SER A 235 -5.24 -12.34 18.80
CA SER A 235 -4.95 -13.33 19.83
C SER A 235 -3.52 -13.16 20.38
N ALA A 236 -3.30 -12.02 21.05
CA ALA A 236 -2.10 -11.77 21.86
C ALA A 236 -2.34 -12.03 23.35
N ASN A 237 -3.60 -12.23 23.78
CA ASN A 237 -3.96 -12.65 25.14
C ASN A 237 -4.82 -13.91 25.09
N GLY A 238 -4.20 -15.06 25.38
CA GLY A 238 -4.95 -16.29 25.66
C GLY A 238 -4.18 -17.54 25.28
N ASN A 239 -3.73 -18.29 26.29
CA ASN A 239 -3.50 -19.72 26.17
C ASN A 239 -4.68 -20.38 25.43
N ALA A 240 -4.46 -20.83 24.19
CA ALA A 240 -5.32 -21.83 23.57
C ALA A 240 -4.53 -22.61 22.52
N SER A 241 -4.00 -23.73 22.96
CA SER A 241 -3.84 -24.95 22.18
C SER A 241 -5.16 -25.32 21.48
N ALA A 242 -5.17 -25.39 20.15
CA ALA A 242 -5.93 -26.39 19.38
C ALA A 242 -5.71 -26.24 17.86
N GLY A 243 -4.98 -27.20 17.27
CA GLY A 243 -5.38 -27.83 16.01
C GLY A 243 -4.81 -27.29 14.69
N ALA A 244 -3.61 -27.76 14.32
CA ALA A 244 -3.39 -28.42 13.03
C ALA A 244 -2.10 -29.25 13.11
N VAL A 245 -2.29 -30.56 13.09
CA VAL A 245 -1.25 -31.58 13.04
C VAL A 245 -0.65 -31.54 11.64
N ASP A 246 0.64 -31.24 11.53
CA ASP A 246 1.48 -31.88 10.51
C ASP A 246 2.87 -32.13 11.11
N GLY A 247 3.28 -33.39 11.06
CA GLY A 247 4.49 -33.90 11.69
C GLY A 247 5.68 -33.71 10.75
N GLY A 248 6.64 -32.90 11.18
CA GLY A 248 7.93 -32.74 10.51
C GLY A 248 8.97 -32.29 11.52
N ALA A 249 10.00 -33.11 11.71
CA ALA A 249 10.97 -33.03 12.78
C ALA A 249 11.84 -31.75 12.77
N GLY A 250 12.09 -31.22 13.97
CA GLY A 250 13.34 -30.58 14.38
C GLY A 250 13.79 -29.34 13.60
N SER A 251 13.34 -28.16 14.00
CA SER A 251 14.10 -26.91 13.80
C SER A 251 13.73 -25.90 14.88
N ASP A 252 14.75 -25.40 15.57
CA ASP A 252 14.70 -24.29 16.54
C ASP A 252 14.06 -23.04 15.92
N THR A 253 12.73 -22.91 15.97
CA THR A 253 12.02 -21.72 15.51
C THR A 253 12.04 -20.64 16.59
N LYS A 254 13.22 -20.04 16.75
CA LYS A 254 13.47 -18.85 17.54
C LYS A 254 12.62 -17.68 17.00
N GLY A 255 11.41 -17.51 17.55
CA GLY A 255 10.63 -16.26 17.56
C GLY A 255 10.57 -15.44 16.27
N HIS A 256 10.28 -16.06 15.11
CA HIS A 256 9.98 -15.29 13.90
C HIS A 256 8.81 -14.33 14.17
N GLY A 257 8.99 -13.05 13.84
CA GLY A 257 7.98 -12.01 14.04
C GLY A 257 6.62 -12.38 13.44
N LYS A 258 5.53 -12.03 14.11
CA LYS A 258 4.19 -12.16 13.53
C LYS A 258 4.05 -11.09 12.44
N VAL A 259 3.36 -11.43 11.35
CA VAL A 259 2.98 -10.48 10.30
C VAL A 259 1.47 -10.39 10.25
N GLY A 260 0.96 -9.18 10.41
CA GLY A 260 -0.45 -8.88 10.24
C GLY A 260 -0.86 -8.85 8.78
N TYR A 261 -2.13 -9.13 8.56
CA TYR A 261 -2.72 -9.21 7.22
C TYR A 261 -4.04 -8.44 7.21
N ALA A 262 -4.20 -7.56 6.23
CA ALA A 262 -5.47 -6.95 5.90
C ALA A 262 -5.74 -7.04 4.39
N TRP A 263 -7.01 -7.16 4.02
CA TRP A 263 -7.46 -7.02 2.65
C TRP A 263 -8.50 -5.92 2.59
N VAL A 264 -8.20 -4.88 1.82
CA VAL A 264 -9.15 -3.81 1.53
C VAL A 264 -9.79 -4.14 0.19
N SER A 265 -11.01 -4.67 0.24
CA SER A 265 -11.74 -5.05 -0.96
C SER A 265 -12.56 -3.88 -1.50
N VAL A 266 -12.54 -3.69 -2.82
CA VAL A 266 -13.38 -2.71 -3.51
C VAL A 266 -14.86 -3.05 -3.41
N ALA A 267 -15.18 -4.33 -3.21
CA ALA A 267 -16.56 -4.81 -3.08
C ALA A 267 -17.15 -4.61 -1.67
N GLN A 268 -16.42 -3.97 -0.74
CA GLN A 268 -16.89 -3.74 0.63
C GLN A 268 -17.36 -2.30 0.80
N ASP A 269 -18.65 -2.12 1.12
CA ASP A 269 -19.23 -0.80 1.38
C ASP A 269 -18.72 -0.19 2.70
N VAL A 270 -18.43 -1.05 3.67
CA VAL A 270 -17.98 -0.66 5.02
C VAL A 270 -16.56 -1.19 5.24
N ASP A 271 -15.68 -0.35 5.81
CA ASP A 271 -14.33 -0.77 6.17
C ASP A 271 -14.31 -1.64 7.45
N TRP A 272 -13.12 -2.08 7.89
CA TRP A 272 -13.01 -2.93 9.10
C TRP A 272 -13.27 -2.16 10.41
N GLU A 273 -13.36 -0.83 10.38
CA GLU A 273 -13.69 0.01 11.54
C GLU A 273 -15.19 0.36 11.60
N GLY A 274 -15.93 0.07 10.53
CA GLY A 274 -17.36 0.36 10.45
C GLY A 274 -17.68 1.62 9.63
N ASP A 275 -16.67 2.29 9.06
CA ASP A 275 -16.87 3.51 8.30
C ASP A 275 -17.35 3.19 6.88
N ASP A 276 -18.41 3.89 6.46
CA ASP A 276 -18.96 3.71 5.12
C ASP A 276 -18.13 4.45 4.04
N VAL A 277 -18.56 4.29 2.79
CA VAL A 277 -17.95 4.96 1.63
C VAL A 277 -18.00 6.49 1.75
N SER A 278 -19.10 7.04 2.25
CA SER A 278 -19.33 8.48 2.36
C SER A 278 -18.40 9.12 3.38
N GLU A 279 -18.26 8.50 4.56
CA GLU A 279 -17.36 8.94 5.62
C GLU A 279 -15.90 8.86 5.18
N THR A 280 -15.54 7.76 4.50
CA THR A 280 -14.21 7.59 3.91
C THR A 280 -13.93 8.69 2.88
N LEU A 281 -14.86 8.94 1.95
CA LEU A 281 -14.71 9.95 0.90
C LEU A 281 -14.62 11.36 1.47
N GLY A 282 -15.41 11.68 2.50
CA GLY A 282 -15.30 12.94 3.23
C GLY A 282 -13.92 13.15 3.84
N SER A 283 -13.30 12.09 4.37
CA SER A 283 -11.94 12.13 4.92
C SER A 283 -10.89 12.33 3.83
N VAL A 284 -11.03 11.63 2.69
CA VAL A 284 -10.16 11.79 1.52
C VAL A 284 -10.26 13.22 0.96
N LEU A 285 -11.46 13.78 0.86
CA LEU A 285 -11.67 15.14 0.37
C LEU A 285 -11.00 16.18 1.27
N ARG A 286 -11.07 16.01 2.60
CA ARG A 286 -10.34 16.88 3.54
C ARG A 286 -8.83 16.75 3.39
N LEU A 287 -8.29 15.53 3.28
CA LEU A 287 -6.87 15.32 3.01
C LEU A 287 -6.44 15.99 1.70
N ALA A 288 -7.31 15.96 0.69
CA ALA A 288 -7.07 16.68 -0.53
C ALA A 288 -7.04 18.20 -0.25
N LEU A 289 -8.14 18.81 0.17
CA LEU A 289 -8.23 20.26 0.31
C LEU A 289 -7.23 20.86 1.31
N ASP A 290 -6.94 20.16 2.41
CA ASP A 290 -6.15 20.69 3.52
C ASP A 290 -4.68 20.28 3.48
N LYS A 291 -4.36 19.10 2.92
CA LYS A 291 -3.00 18.52 2.94
C LYS A 291 -2.38 18.33 1.57
N GLY A 292 -3.10 18.64 0.50
CA GLY A 292 -2.56 18.55 -0.86
C GLY A 292 -2.41 17.11 -1.36
N VAL A 293 -3.06 16.12 -0.73
CA VAL A 293 -3.08 14.74 -1.25
C VAL A 293 -3.95 14.70 -2.52
N ARG A 294 -3.36 14.41 -3.69
CA ARG A 294 -4.05 14.51 -4.99
C ARG A 294 -3.92 13.20 -5.78
N PRO A 295 -4.97 12.77 -6.50
CA PRO A 295 -4.82 11.73 -7.50
C PRO A 295 -3.97 12.25 -8.67
N LEU A 296 -3.30 11.34 -9.35
CA LEU A 296 -2.63 11.63 -10.61
C LEU A 296 -3.66 11.81 -11.70
N THR A 297 -3.62 12.93 -12.41
CA THR A 297 -4.51 13.19 -13.56
C THR A 297 -3.84 12.86 -14.90
N ASP A 298 -2.53 12.64 -14.90
CA ASP A 298 -1.75 12.24 -16.07
C ASP A 298 -1.06 10.88 -15.88
N SER A 299 -0.80 10.23 -17.00
CA SER A 299 0.08 9.07 -17.13
C SER A 299 1.20 9.38 -18.11
N LEU A 300 2.32 8.67 -18.01
CA LEU A 300 3.38 8.72 -19.02
C LEU A 300 3.08 7.65 -20.07
N GLY A 301 2.89 8.07 -21.31
CA GLY A 301 2.81 7.17 -22.44
C GLY A 301 4.18 6.60 -22.80
N VAL A 302 4.16 5.50 -23.55
CA VAL A 302 5.33 4.86 -24.16
C VAL A 302 6.12 5.80 -25.08
N ASP A 303 5.47 6.84 -25.61
CA ASP A 303 6.09 7.90 -26.40
C ASP A 303 6.75 8.99 -25.54
N GLY A 304 6.75 8.83 -24.21
CA GLY A 304 7.20 9.83 -23.25
C GLY A 304 6.26 11.05 -23.17
N MET A 305 5.09 11.01 -23.82
CA MET A 305 4.09 12.07 -23.74
C MET A 305 3.15 11.84 -22.56
N ARG A 306 2.72 12.93 -21.93
CA ARG A 306 1.70 12.88 -20.89
C ARG A 306 0.35 12.59 -21.52
N LYS A 307 -0.34 11.55 -21.05
CA LYS A 307 -1.71 11.22 -21.44
C LYS A 307 -2.65 11.55 -20.29
N THR A 308 -3.80 12.14 -20.60
CA THR A 308 -4.84 12.40 -19.59
C THR A 308 -5.49 11.08 -19.15
N ARG A 309 -5.87 11.02 -17.88
CA ARG A 309 -6.65 9.91 -17.31
C ARG A 309 -8.15 10.14 -17.38
N ILE A 310 -8.58 11.27 -17.94
CA ILE A 310 -9.99 11.52 -18.25
C ILE A 310 -10.14 11.45 -19.76
N VAL A 311 -10.84 10.42 -20.24
CA VAL A 311 -11.03 10.20 -21.69
C VAL A 311 -12.51 10.30 -22.04
N PRO A 312 -12.85 10.76 -23.26
CA PRO A 312 -14.24 10.76 -23.72
C PRO A 312 -14.73 9.32 -23.97
N PHE A 313 -16.05 9.10 -23.93
CA PHE A 313 -16.67 7.78 -24.08
C PHE A 313 -16.25 7.04 -25.36
N GLU A 314 -16.03 7.76 -26.46
CA GLU A 314 -15.59 7.18 -27.74
C GLU A 314 -14.20 6.54 -27.66
N GLN A 315 -13.40 6.92 -26.66
CA GLN A 315 -12.07 6.34 -26.44
C GLN A 315 -12.08 5.14 -25.48
N ALA A 316 -13.21 4.82 -24.85
CA ALA A 316 -13.32 3.71 -23.91
C ALA A 316 -12.84 2.34 -24.48
N PRO A 317 -13.08 1.99 -25.76
CA PRO A 317 -12.57 0.73 -26.32
C PRO A 317 -11.04 0.62 -26.31
N TYR A 318 -10.32 1.74 -26.34
CA TYR A 318 -8.85 1.76 -26.35
C TYR A 318 -8.24 1.68 -24.94
N LEU A 319 -9.06 1.66 -23.89
CA LEU A 319 -8.57 1.55 -22.51
C LEU A 319 -8.21 0.12 -22.12
N PHE A 320 -8.92 -0.87 -22.68
CA PHE A 320 -8.80 -2.28 -22.36
C PHE A 320 -7.92 -3.03 -23.36
N VAL A 321 -6.78 -2.44 -23.69
CA VAL A 321 -5.76 -3.02 -24.58
C VAL A 321 -4.51 -3.35 -23.78
N ASP A 322 -3.75 -4.34 -24.24
CA ASP A 322 -2.45 -4.65 -23.66
C ASP A 322 -1.55 -3.41 -23.72
N ASN A 323 -0.84 -3.13 -22.61
CA ASN A 323 -0.02 -1.92 -22.47
C ASN A 323 -0.82 -0.60 -22.62
N GLY A 324 -2.14 -0.66 -22.39
CA GLY A 324 -3.03 0.48 -22.38
C GLY A 324 -3.01 1.29 -21.07
N PRO A 325 -3.81 2.36 -20.96
CA PRO A 325 -3.83 3.27 -19.81
C PRO A 325 -4.18 2.64 -18.44
N LEU A 326 -4.71 1.43 -18.42
CA LEU A 326 -5.10 0.68 -17.23
C LEU A 326 -4.02 -0.29 -16.73
N THR A 327 -2.87 -0.39 -17.41
CA THR A 327 -1.79 -1.26 -16.95
C THR A 327 -1.26 -0.84 -15.59
N ASP A 328 -0.66 -1.81 -14.89
CA ASP A 328 0.05 -1.56 -13.64
C ASP A 328 -0.78 -0.87 -12.54
N GLY A 329 -2.08 -1.15 -12.52
CA GLY A 329 -3.00 -0.58 -11.53
C GLY A 329 -3.42 0.87 -11.83
N GLY A 330 -3.23 1.32 -13.07
CA GLY A 330 -3.67 2.61 -13.56
C GLY A 330 -5.19 2.81 -13.42
N ALA A 331 -5.59 4.04 -13.11
CA ALA A 331 -6.98 4.46 -13.08
C ALA A 331 -7.28 5.43 -14.23
N VAL A 332 -8.45 5.29 -14.84
CA VAL A 332 -8.98 6.17 -15.88
C VAL A 332 -10.47 6.41 -15.62
N VAL A 333 -10.92 7.61 -15.90
CA VAL A 333 -12.34 7.97 -15.91
C VAL A 333 -12.79 8.15 -17.36
N VAL A 334 -13.90 7.50 -17.70
CA VAL A 334 -14.58 7.70 -18.97
C VAL A 334 -15.67 8.75 -18.76
N ALA A 335 -15.53 9.90 -19.42
CA ALA A 335 -16.53 10.96 -19.43
C ALA A 335 -17.65 10.57 -20.41
N VAL A 336 -18.88 10.46 -19.89
CA VAL A 336 -20.09 10.25 -20.68
C VAL A 336 -20.79 11.60 -20.80
N ALA A 337 -20.89 12.10 -22.03
CA ALA A 337 -21.58 13.35 -22.37
C ALA A 337 -23.08 13.12 -22.60
#